data_AF-A0A0G4NLW1-F1
#
_entry.id   AF-A0A0G4NLW1-F1
#
_cell.length_a   1.000
_cell.length_b   1.000
_cell.length_c   1.000
_cell.angle_alpha   90.00
_cell.angle_beta   90.00
_cell.angle_gamma   90.00
#
_symmetry.space_group_name_H-M   'P 1'
#
loop_
_entity.id
_entity.type
_entity.pdbx_description
1 polymer ?
#
loop_
_entity_poly.entity_id
_entity_poly.type
_entity_poly.pdbx_seq_one_letter_code
_entity_poly.pdbx_strand_id
1 'polypeptide(L)'
;MGWLEYCNSTADSHYANLRRQNGREEPYNVKYWALGNECWGPWQVEQMTKEDYAKKAWQWAKALKLLDPNVQLILCGMEGPTSWDAYVTKECINYTMHALGDNSA
;
A
#
# COMPACT_ATOMS: atom_id res chain seq x y z
N MET A 1 9.28 5.72 4.32
CA MET A 1 8.19 5.90 5.32
C MET A 1 7.87 7.36 5.62
N GLY A 2 8.81 8.31 5.47
CA GLY A 2 8.60 9.70 5.86
C GLY A 2 7.38 10.41 5.28
N TRP A 3 6.93 10.03 4.07
CA TRP A 3 5.73 10.63 3.48
C TRP A 3 4.45 10.29 4.24
N LEU A 4 4.28 9.04 4.68
CA LEU A 4 3.13 8.64 5.51
C LEU A 4 3.14 9.39 6.85
N GLU A 5 4.32 9.49 7.48
CA GLU A 5 4.49 10.21 8.74
C GLU A 5 4.20 11.70 8.60
N TYR A 6 4.74 12.34 7.55
CA TYR A 6 4.45 13.74 7.22
C TYR A 6 2.95 13.96 7.09
N CYS A 7 2.25 13.09 6.35
CA CYS A 7 0.83 13.23 6.10
C CYS A 7 -0.05 12.95 7.32
N ASN A 8 0.26 11.93 8.12
CA ASN A 8 -0.69 11.35 9.07
C ASN A 8 -0.25 11.41 10.55
N SER A 9 1.04 11.59 10.84
CA SER A 9 1.53 11.52 12.22
C SER A 9 1.14 12.76 13.03
N THR A 10 0.65 12.52 14.26
CA THR A 10 0.45 13.53 15.31
C THR A 10 1.66 13.66 16.23
N ALA A 11 2.63 12.76 16.15
CA ALA A 11 3.79 12.72 17.04
C ALA A 11 4.69 13.96 16.89
N ASP A 12 5.56 14.15 17.88
CA ASP A 12 6.70 15.06 17.80
C ASP A 12 7.87 14.33 17.12
N SER A 13 7.81 14.28 15.79
CA SER A 13 8.75 13.53 14.96
C SER A 13 9.22 14.37 13.79
N HIS A 14 10.34 13.99 13.16
CA HIS A 14 10.99 14.81 12.14
C HIS A 14 10.03 15.22 11.01
N TYR A 15 9.29 14.27 10.43
CA TYR A 15 8.40 14.58 9.31
C TYR A 15 7.10 15.25 9.74
N ALA A 16 6.57 14.96 10.93
CA ALA A 16 5.43 15.69 11.47
C ALA A 16 5.79 17.16 11.73
N ASN A 17 6.98 17.42 12.29
CA ASN A 17 7.48 18.77 12.50
C ASN A 17 7.79 19.49 11.20
N LEU A 18 8.30 18.78 10.19
CA LEU A 18 8.48 19.35 8.86
C LEU A 18 7.13 19.81 8.27
N ARG A 19 6.04 19.05 8.48
CA ARG A 19 4.68 19.48 8.09
C ARG A 19 4.27 20.77 8.80
N ARG A 20 4.49 20.85 10.12
CA ARG A 20 4.20 22.05 10.93
C ARG A 20 4.97 23.27 10.43
N GLN A 21 6.27 23.10 10.18
CA GLN A 21 7.15 24.15 9.62
C GLN A 21 6.71 24.61 8.23
N ASN A 22 6.17 23.69 7.42
CA ASN A 22 5.59 24.01 6.11
C ASN A 22 4.20 24.67 6.21
N GLY A 23 3.74 25.05 7.41
CA GLY A 23 2.56 25.86 7.63
C GLY A 23 1.28 25.08 7.95
N ARG A 24 1.38 23.76 8.21
CA ARG A 24 0.20 22.96 8.61
C ARG A 24 0.44 22.17 9.89
N GLU A 25 -0.21 22.62 10.96
CA GLU A 25 -0.12 21.97 12.26
C GLU A 25 -0.73 20.56 12.24
N GLU A 26 -2.01 20.48 11.85
CA GLU A 26 -2.79 19.26 11.89
C GLU A 26 -2.46 18.28 10.74
N PRO A 27 -2.50 16.95 10.99
CA PRO A 27 -2.35 15.96 9.93
C PRO A 27 -3.36 16.13 8.78
N TYR A 28 -3.00 15.62 7.60
CA TYR A 28 -3.88 15.54 6.44
C TYR A 28 -4.87 14.36 6.54
N ASN A 29 -4.56 13.35 7.36
CA ASN A 29 -5.36 12.13 7.50
C ASN A 29 -5.61 11.44 6.14
N VAL A 30 -4.54 11.29 5.34
CA VAL A 30 -4.62 10.62 4.04
C VAL A 30 -4.95 9.16 4.28
N LYS A 31 -6.16 8.77 3.87
CA LYS A 31 -6.68 7.41 4.09
C LYS A 31 -6.17 6.40 3.07
N TYR A 32 -6.10 6.77 1.79
CA TYR A 32 -5.82 5.85 0.69
C TYR A 32 -4.42 6.07 0.12
N TRP A 33 -3.66 4.98 -0.04
CA TRP A 33 -2.28 5.00 -0.50
C TRP A 33 -2.08 3.97 -1.60
N ALA A 34 -1.72 4.43 -2.80
CA ALA A 34 -1.39 3.55 -3.92
C ALA A 34 0.07 3.08 -3.84
N LEU A 35 0.28 1.79 -4.04
CA LEU A 35 1.61 1.16 -4.02
C LEU A 35 2.19 1.16 -5.44
N GLY A 36 2.73 2.30 -5.84
CA GLY A 36 3.28 2.51 -7.18
C GLY A 36 2.22 2.90 -8.22
N ASN A 37 2.66 3.04 -9.47
CA ASN A 37 1.84 3.44 -10.60
C ASN A 37 2.30 2.71 -11.86
N GLU A 38 1.37 2.04 -12.55
CA GLU A 38 1.58 1.29 -13.80
C GLU A 38 2.92 0.54 -13.89
N CYS A 39 3.31 -0.18 -12.83
CA CYS A 39 4.64 -0.78 -12.72
C CYS A 39 4.92 -1.86 -13.78
N TRP A 40 3.90 -2.31 -14.51
CA TRP A 40 4.00 -3.27 -15.60
C TRP A 40 4.40 -2.62 -16.95
N GLY A 41 4.20 -1.31 -17.12
CA GLY A 41 4.33 -0.63 -18.40
C GLY A 41 5.79 -0.41 -18.81
N PRO A 42 6.20 -0.70 -20.06
CA PRO A 42 7.59 -0.51 -20.52
C PRO A 42 8.05 0.96 -20.54
N TRP A 43 7.13 1.91 -20.43
CA TRP A 43 7.43 3.35 -20.31
C TRP A 43 7.76 3.78 -18.88
N GLN A 44 7.48 2.95 -17.88
CA GLN A 44 7.55 3.35 -16.48
C GLN A 44 8.98 3.30 -15.96
N VAL A 45 9.38 4.33 -15.21
CA VAL A 45 10.60 4.28 -14.40
C VAL A 45 10.37 3.31 -13.25
N GLU A 46 11.32 2.41 -13.00
CA GLU A 46 11.11 1.22 -12.15
C GLU A 46 10.02 0.27 -12.67
N GLN A 47 9.99 0.01 -13.98
CA GLN A 47 9.23 -1.11 -14.55
C GLN A 47 9.65 -2.44 -13.90
N MET A 48 8.67 -3.31 -13.61
CA MET A 48 8.85 -4.57 -12.91
C MET A 48 8.10 -5.72 -13.58
N THR A 49 8.58 -6.93 -13.30
CA THR A 49 7.77 -8.14 -13.46
C THR A 49 6.65 -8.17 -12.40
N LYS A 50 5.60 -8.96 -12.61
CA LYS A 50 4.53 -9.13 -11.63
C LYS A 50 5.05 -9.75 -10.32
N GLU A 51 6.04 -10.64 -10.42
CA GLU A 51 6.68 -11.30 -9.28
C GLU A 51 7.45 -10.29 -8.41
N ASP A 52 8.24 -9.41 -9.04
CA ASP A 52 9.01 -8.40 -8.33
C ASP A 52 8.10 -7.33 -7.70
N TYR A 53 7.08 -6.90 -8.45
CA TYR A 53 6.08 -5.97 -7.94
C TYR A 53 5.35 -6.54 -6.73
N ALA A 54 4.82 -7.77 -6.80
CA ALA A 54 4.10 -8.39 -5.69
C ALA A 54 4.96 -8.48 -4.42
N LYS A 55 6.22 -8.92 -4.55
CA LYS A 55 7.17 -8.96 -3.42
C LYS A 55 7.40 -7.58 -2.82
N LYS A 56 7.63 -6.56 -3.65
CA LYS A 56 7.89 -5.18 -3.20
C LYS A 56 6.64 -4.59 -2.54
N ALA A 57 5.48 -4.71 -3.17
CA ALA A 57 4.19 -4.23 -2.68
C ALA A 57 3.84 -4.84 -1.32
N TRP A 58 4.06 -6.15 -1.14
CA TRP A 58 3.83 -6.82 0.13
C TRP A 58 4.69 -6.27 1.29
N GLN A 59 5.98 -6.04 1.04
CA GLN A 59 6.88 -5.49 2.07
C GLN A 59 6.52 -4.04 2.41
N TRP A 60 6.16 -3.22 1.41
CA TRP A 60 5.65 -1.88 1.67
C TRP A 60 4.33 -1.89 2.42
N ALA A 61 3.43 -2.81 2.08
CA ALA A 61 2.16 -2.95 2.77
C ALA A 61 2.36 -3.27 4.26
N LYS A 62 3.27 -4.20 4.58
CA LYS A 62 3.66 -4.49 5.97
C LYS A 62 4.21 -3.25 6.67
N ALA A 63 5.16 -2.56 6.06
CA ALA A 63 5.78 -1.38 6.67
C ALA A 63 4.77 -0.25 6.92
N LEU A 64 3.88 0.03 5.95
CA LEU A 64 2.84 1.06 6.07
C LEU A 64 1.81 0.69 7.13
N LYS A 65 1.38 -0.57 7.18
CA LYS A 65 0.43 -1.06 8.19
C LYS A 65 1.01 -1.13 9.60
N LEU A 66 2.32 -1.36 9.74
CA LEU A 66 3.00 -1.27 11.03
C LEU A 66 3.07 0.17 11.55
N LEU A 67 3.23 1.15 10.65
CA LEU A 67 3.28 2.56 11.03
C LEU A 67 1.88 3.14 11.29
N ASP A 68 0.91 2.81 10.44
CA ASP A 68 -0.48 3.22 10.58
C ASP A 68 -1.41 2.08 10.12
N PRO A 69 -2.05 1.33 11.05
CA PRO A 69 -2.92 0.22 10.67
C PRO A 69 -4.20 0.67 9.95
N ASN A 70 -4.58 1.95 10.04
CA ASN A 70 -5.86 2.46 9.55
C ASN A 70 -5.85 2.82 8.06
N VAL A 71 -4.68 3.04 7.45
CA VAL A 71 -4.59 3.38 6.02
C VAL A 71 -5.12 2.24 5.15
N GLN A 72 -5.72 2.58 4.03
CA GLN A 72 -6.18 1.64 3.02
C GLN A 72 -5.18 1.65 1.87
N LEU A 73 -4.66 0.46 1.53
CA LEU A 73 -3.62 0.32 0.52
C LEU A 73 -4.22 -0.16 -0.79
N ILE A 74 -3.76 0.42 -1.90
CA ILE A 74 -4.24 0.13 -3.25
C ILE A 74 -3.08 -0.47 -4.03
N LEU A 75 -3.28 -1.68 -4.55
CA LEU A 75 -2.33 -2.34 -5.45
C LEU A 75 -2.39 -1.73 -6.84
N CYS A 76 -1.25 -1.74 -7.53
CA CYS A 76 -1.14 -1.33 -8.92
C CYS A 76 -1.66 -2.45 -9.83
N GLY A 77 -2.79 -2.21 -10.48
CA GLY A 77 -3.34 -3.10 -11.50
C GLY A 77 -2.83 -2.79 -12.92
N MET A 78 -3.29 -3.60 -13.87
CA MET A 78 -3.11 -3.39 -15.31
C MET A 78 -4.44 -3.04 -15.96
N GLU A 79 -5.08 -3.99 -16.67
CA GLU A 79 -6.24 -3.73 -17.52
C GLU A 79 -7.44 -4.64 -17.18
N GLY A 80 -7.41 -5.34 -16.03
CA GLY A 80 -8.49 -6.22 -15.59
C GLY A 80 -8.02 -7.66 -15.33
N PRO A 81 -8.69 -8.72 -15.79
CA PRO A 81 -8.32 -10.11 -15.45
C PRO A 81 -7.07 -10.59 -16.22
N THR A 82 -5.96 -9.86 -16.12
CA THR A 82 -4.67 -10.22 -16.74
C THR A 82 -3.85 -11.14 -15.83
N SER A 83 -2.77 -11.70 -16.38
CA SER A 83 -1.85 -12.50 -15.56
C SER A 83 -1.11 -11.69 -14.49
N TRP A 84 -1.00 -10.36 -14.67
CA TRP A 84 -0.47 -9.44 -13.66
C TRP A 84 -1.46 -9.32 -12.50
N ASP A 85 -2.69 -8.95 -12.80
CA ASP A 85 -3.72 -8.68 -11.79
C ASP A 85 -4.05 -9.93 -10.97
N ALA A 86 -4.15 -11.09 -11.63
CA ALA A 86 -4.39 -12.37 -10.95
C ALA A 86 -3.24 -12.75 -10.01
N TYR A 87 -1.99 -12.52 -10.41
CA TYR A 87 -0.82 -12.84 -9.59
C TYR A 87 -0.69 -11.89 -8.41
N VAL A 88 -0.78 -10.58 -8.67
CA VAL A 88 -0.62 -9.54 -7.64
C VAL A 88 -1.71 -9.65 -6.57
N THR A 89 -2.96 -9.88 -6.96
CA THR A 89 -4.05 -10.08 -6.00
C THR A 89 -3.86 -11.34 -5.18
N LYS A 90 -3.51 -12.46 -5.81
CA LYS A 90 -3.26 -13.74 -5.13
C LYS A 90 -2.14 -13.63 -4.08
N GLU A 91 -1.03 -12.98 -4.41
CA GLU A 91 0.14 -12.92 -3.52
C GLU A 91 -0.02 -11.87 -2.41
N CYS A 92 -0.75 -10.76 -2.67
CA CYS A 92 -0.82 -9.63 -1.75
C CYS A 92 -2.10 -9.57 -0.91
N ILE A 93 -3.14 -10.36 -1.23
CA ILE A 93 -4.40 -10.37 -0.50
C ILE A 93 -4.50 -11.67 0.29
N ASN A 94 -4.50 -11.56 1.62
CA ASN A 94 -4.84 -12.67 2.49
C ASN A 94 -6.34 -12.88 2.50
N TYR A 95 -6.79 -14.06 2.07
CA TYR A 95 -8.17 -14.48 2.24
C TYR A 95 -8.38 -14.94 3.68
N THR A 96 -9.13 -14.18 4.47
CA THR A 96 -9.75 -14.73 5.67
C THR A 96 -11.00 -15.49 5.24
N MET A 97 -10.92 -16.82 5.22
CA MET A 97 -12.10 -17.65 5.08
C MET A 97 -12.97 -17.44 6.32
N HIS A 98 -14.08 -16.72 6.18
CA HIS A 98 -15.11 -16.71 7.20
C HIS A 98 -15.86 -18.04 7.12
N ALA A 99 -15.94 -18.77 8.24
CA ALA A 99 -16.72 -19.99 8.41
C ALA A 99 -18.23 -19.67 8.37
N LEU A 100 -18.72 -19.26 7.21
CA LEU A 100 -20.10 -19.52 6.78
C LEU A 100 -20.12 -20.62 5.72
N GLY A 101 -18.96 -21.23 5.42
CA GLY A 101 -18.85 -22.55 4.83
C GLY A 101 -18.65 -23.58 5.94
N ASP A 102 -19.61 -24.50 6.04
CA ASP A 102 -19.61 -25.64 6.96
C ASP A 102 -18.30 -26.44 6.89
N ASN A 103 -17.64 -26.61 8.04
CA ASN A 103 -16.50 -27.53 8.19
C ASN A 103 -17.02 -28.88 8.67
N SER A 104 -17.60 -29.64 7.73
CA SER A 104 -17.88 -31.07 7.89
C SER A 104 -16.98 -31.88 6.94
N ALA A 105 -15.76 -32.17 7.39
CA ALA A 105 -14.95 -33.35 7.03
C ALA A 105 -13.76 -33.50 8.00
#